data_AF-A0A821Z5D6-F1
#
_entry.id   AF-A0A821Z5D6-F1
#
_cell.length_a   1.000
_cell.length_b   1.000
_cell.length_c   1.000
_cell.angle_alpha   90.00
_cell.angle_beta   90.00
_cell.angle_gamma   90.00
#
_symmetry.space_group_name_H-M   'P 1'
#
loop_
_entity.id
_entity.type
_entity.pdbx_description
1 polymer ?
#
loop_
_entity_poly.entity_id
_entity_poly.type
_entity_poly.pdbx_seq_one_letter_code
_entity_poly.pdbx_strand_id
1 'polypeptide(L)'
;MKMNMEYSCIGLNNLPDEILMIIFQKLNNIDVLYSFQGVNQRLNKIIHDPIFTSRLSFVKWLSDDFIDLFCFDIMLNRFCLKILPEIHDKIKWLDLESSSMKHVLHAIIYPNLDTLGLYNINEESARSLFIGKIFQLNFILNK
;
A
#
# COMPACT_ATOMS: atom_id res chain seq x y z
N MET A 1 30.37 -14.63 -35.17
CA MET A 1 30.80 -15.01 -33.82
C MET A 1 29.71 -14.56 -32.85
N LYS A 2 28.83 -15.46 -32.40
CA LYS A 2 27.72 -15.15 -31.47
C LYS A 2 28.29 -15.17 -30.05
N MET A 3 28.28 -14.04 -29.35
CA MET A 3 28.55 -14.03 -27.91
C MET A 3 27.35 -14.68 -27.21
N ASN A 4 27.56 -15.85 -26.60
CA ASN A 4 26.65 -16.36 -25.58
C ASN A 4 26.82 -15.47 -24.35
N MET A 5 25.88 -14.55 -24.13
CA MET A 5 25.72 -13.94 -22.82
C MET A 5 25.04 -14.98 -21.93
N GLU A 6 25.80 -15.61 -21.04
CA GLU A 6 25.25 -16.41 -19.95
C GLU A 6 24.61 -15.45 -18.94
N TYR A 7 23.29 -15.33 -19.01
CA TYR A 7 22.53 -14.61 -17.99
C TYR A 7 22.54 -15.45 -16.70
N SER A 8 23.23 -14.96 -15.67
CA SER A 8 23.09 -15.46 -14.32
C SER A 8 21.78 -14.94 -13.72
N CYS A 9 20.75 -15.78 -13.68
CA CYS A 9 19.52 -15.48 -12.96
C CYS A 9 19.75 -15.69 -11.46
N ILE A 10 20.12 -14.63 -10.75
CA ILE A 10 20.16 -14.64 -9.29
C ILE A 10 18.70 -14.63 -8.79
N GLY A 11 18.27 -15.70 -8.13
CA GLY A 11 16.96 -15.73 -7.48
C GLY A 11 16.88 -14.71 -6.35
N LEU A 12 15.70 -14.08 -6.18
CA LEU A 12 15.46 -13.08 -5.11
C LEU A 12 15.85 -13.58 -3.72
N ASN A 13 15.64 -14.87 -3.44
CA ASN A 13 15.99 -15.49 -2.15
C ASN A 13 17.50 -15.52 -1.86
N ASN A 14 18.35 -15.31 -2.86
CA ASN A 14 19.81 -15.29 -2.71
C ASN A 14 20.35 -13.88 -2.47
N LEU A 15 19.53 -12.85 -2.67
CA LEU A 15 19.93 -11.46 -2.39
C LEU A 15 19.89 -11.20 -0.88
N PRO A 16 20.73 -10.30 -0.33
CA PRO A 16 20.61 -9.79 1.04
C PRO A 16 19.31 -9.00 1.29
N ASP A 17 18.89 -8.89 2.56
CA ASP A 17 17.65 -8.18 2.95
C ASP A 17 17.66 -6.72 2.52
N GLU A 18 18.83 -6.06 2.62
CA GLU A 18 19.02 -4.66 2.28
C GLU A 18 18.81 -4.40 0.78
N ILE A 19 19.28 -5.33 -0.06
CA ILE A 19 19.10 -5.24 -1.51
C ILE A 19 17.63 -5.45 -1.88
N LEU A 20 16.97 -6.42 -1.24
CA LEU A 20 15.53 -6.63 -1.42
C LEU A 20 14.73 -5.40 -1.00
N MET A 21 15.07 -4.77 0.14
CA MET A 21 14.42 -3.55 0.60
C MET A 21 14.57 -2.41 -0.42
N ILE A 22 15.77 -2.20 -0.95
CA ILE A 22 16.03 -1.18 -1.98
C ILE A 22 15.19 -1.46 -3.23
N ILE A 23 15.11 -2.72 -3.68
CA ILE A 23 14.29 -3.10 -4.84
C ILE A 23 12.81 -2.81 -4.57
N PHE A 24 12.29 -3.27 -3.44
CA PHE A 24 10.88 -3.10 -3.08
C PHE A 24 10.49 -1.63 -2.93
N GLN A 25 11.36 -0.79 -2.38
CA GLN A 25 11.13 0.66 -2.29
C GLN A 25 11.04 1.37 -3.65
N LYS A 26 11.51 0.75 -4.74
CA LYS A 26 11.36 1.28 -6.10
C LYS A 26 10.06 0.83 -6.77
N LEU A 27 9.34 -0.11 -6.18
CA LEU A 27 8.07 -0.64 -6.68
C LEU A 27 6.89 0.02 -5.98
N ASN A 28 5.68 -0.17 -6.53
CA ASN A 28 4.47 0.20 -5.82
C ASN A 28 4.33 -0.67 -4.56
N ASN A 29 4.24 -0.03 -3.40
CA ASN A 29 4.22 -0.72 -2.12
C ASN A 29 2.97 -1.60 -1.92
N ILE A 30 1.82 -1.20 -2.46
CA ILE A 30 0.58 -1.99 -2.42
C ILE A 30 0.76 -3.29 -3.20
N ASP A 31 1.32 -3.22 -4.40
CA ASP A 31 1.54 -4.40 -5.24
C ASP A 31 2.53 -5.37 -4.61
N VAL A 32 3.61 -4.86 -4.01
CA VAL A 32 4.61 -5.67 -3.30
C VAL A 32 3.97 -6.36 -2.09
N LEU A 33 3.24 -5.60 -1.26
CA LEU A 33 2.54 -6.15 -0.10
C LEU A 33 1.56 -7.25 -0.51
N TYR A 34 0.74 -6.98 -1.52
CA TYR A 34 -0.24 -7.94 -2.03
C TYR A 34 0.41 -9.19 -2.62
N SER A 35 1.50 -9.02 -3.37
CA SER A 35 2.17 -10.12 -4.08
C SER A 35 2.98 -11.02 -3.16
N PHE A 36 3.58 -10.46 -2.10
CA PHE A 36 4.49 -11.20 -1.22
C PHE A 36 3.91 -11.62 0.12
N GLN A 37 2.71 -11.14 0.50
CA GLN A 37 2.07 -11.56 1.74
C GLN A 37 1.87 -13.09 1.76
N GLY A 38 2.47 -13.74 2.75
CA GLY A 38 2.34 -15.18 2.96
C GLY A 38 3.19 -16.04 2.02
N VAL A 39 4.00 -15.45 1.14
CA VAL A 39 4.83 -16.22 0.19
C VAL A 39 5.96 -16.95 0.91
N ASN A 40 6.73 -16.24 1.74
CA ASN A 40 7.69 -16.85 2.64
C ASN A 40 7.97 -15.97 3.86
N GLN A 41 8.49 -16.57 4.93
CA GLN A 41 8.70 -15.89 6.22
C GLN A 41 9.69 -14.72 6.12
N ARG A 42 10.74 -14.86 5.30
CA ARG A 42 11.77 -13.84 5.13
C ARG A 42 11.21 -12.59 4.45
N LEU A 43 10.51 -12.75 3.33
CA LEU A 43 9.86 -11.67 2.62
C LEU A 43 8.76 -11.04 3.46
N ASN A 44 7.97 -11.83 4.18
CA ASN A 44 6.99 -11.31 5.13
C ASN A 44 7.64 -10.37 6.15
N LYS A 45 8.80 -10.73 6.71
CA LYS A 45 9.53 -9.86 7.64
C LYS A 45 9.92 -8.54 6.98
N ILE A 46 10.43 -8.58 5.74
CA ILE A 46 10.86 -7.40 4.99
C ILE A 46 9.67 -6.49 4.67
N ILE A 47 8.59 -7.03 4.10
CA ILE A 47 7.43 -6.22 3.68
C ILE A 47 6.62 -5.70 4.88
N HIS A 48 6.81 -6.24 6.08
CA HIS A 48 6.21 -5.71 7.31
C HIS A 48 7.12 -4.75 8.07
N ASP A 49 8.31 -4.46 7.54
CA ASP A 49 9.24 -3.53 8.15
C ASP A 49 8.65 -2.10 8.11
N PRO A 50 8.73 -1.32 9.20
CA PRO A 50 8.27 0.07 9.23
C PRO A 50 8.90 0.96 8.14
N ILE A 51 10.15 0.69 7.75
CA ILE A 51 10.83 1.42 6.67
C ILE A 51 10.04 1.29 5.37
N PHE A 52 9.45 0.12 5.12
CA PHE A 52 8.66 -0.14 3.92
C PHE A 52 7.19 0.28 4.07
N THR A 53 6.59 0.02 5.22
CA THR A 53 5.14 0.19 5.47
C THR A 53 4.72 1.57 5.98
N SER A 54 5.67 2.41 6.38
CA SER A 54 5.37 3.74 6.94
C SER A 54 4.63 4.66 5.99
N ARG A 55 4.78 4.47 4.68
CA ARG A 55 4.02 5.19 3.66
C ARG A 55 3.36 4.18 2.73
N LEU A 56 2.05 4.26 2.57
CA LEU A 56 1.29 3.50 1.55
C LEU A 56 0.72 4.44 0.50
N SER A 57 0.77 4.04 -0.76
CA SER A 57 0.25 4.84 -1.87
C SER A 57 -0.71 4.04 -2.73
N PHE A 58 -1.99 4.39 -2.62
CA PHE A 58 -3.07 3.85 -3.46
C PHE A 58 -3.32 4.71 -4.70
N VAL A 59 -2.40 5.64 -4.98
CA VAL A 59 -2.42 6.52 -6.16
C VAL A 59 -1.92 5.70 -7.35
N LYS A 60 -2.60 5.78 -8.50
CA LYS A 60 -2.26 5.03 -9.73
C LYS A 60 -2.40 3.51 -9.67
N TRP A 61 -3.02 2.93 -8.65
CA TRP A 61 -3.28 1.48 -8.66
C TRP A 61 -4.25 1.08 -9.81
N LEU A 62 -4.96 2.06 -10.37
CA LEU A 62 -5.83 1.95 -11.55
C LEU A 62 -5.18 2.40 -12.87
N SER A 63 -3.90 2.82 -12.89
CA SER A 63 -3.34 3.49 -14.08
C SER A 63 -2.94 2.56 -15.22
N ASP A 64 -3.04 1.24 -15.03
CA ASP A 64 -2.92 0.30 -16.14
C ASP A 64 -4.32 0.07 -16.72
N ASP A 65 -4.55 0.55 -17.95
CA ASP A 65 -5.79 0.53 -18.75
C ASP A 65 -6.46 -0.85 -18.93
N PHE A 66 -5.98 -1.89 -18.23
CA PHE A 66 -6.41 -3.28 -18.32
C PHE A 66 -7.12 -3.84 -17.08
N ILE A 67 -7.09 -3.15 -15.94
CA ILE A 67 -7.77 -3.64 -14.74
C ILE A 67 -9.21 -3.12 -14.72
N ASP A 68 -10.16 -4.02 -14.98
CA ASP A 68 -11.59 -3.77 -14.76
C ASP A 68 -11.82 -3.20 -13.34
N LEU A 69 -12.63 -2.14 -13.21
CA LEU A 69 -12.99 -1.55 -11.92
C LEU A 69 -13.49 -2.61 -10.93
N PHE A 70 -14.15 -3.66 -11.42
CA PHE A 70 -14.60 -4.77 -10.60
C PHE A 70 -13.43 -5.54 -9.95
N CYS A 71 -12.36 -5.80 -10.71
CA CYS A 71 -11.15 -6.45 -10.20
C CYS A 71 -10.44 -5.59 -9.15
N PHE A 72 -10.44 -4.27 -9.36
CA PHE A 72 -9.88 -3.34 -8.40
C PHE A 72 -10.59 -3.40 -7.04
N ASP A 73 -11.92 -3.35 -7.03
CA ASP A 73 -12.69 -3.41 -5.77
C ASP A 73 -12.45 -4.73 -5.02
N ILE A 74 -12.31 -5.85 -5.73
CA ILE A 74 -11.98 -7.14 -5.10
C ILE A 74 -10.57 -7.11 -4.49
N MET A 75 -9.58 -6.63 -5.24
CA MET A 75 -8.20 -6.56 -4.74
C MET A 75 -8.08 -5.61 -3.56
N LEU A 76 -8.71 -4.44 -3.64
CA LEU A 76 -8.74 -3.45 -2.58
C LEU A 76 -9.45 -3.99 -1.33
N ASN A 77 -10.61 -4.63 -1.47
CA ASN A 77 -11.30 -5.24 -0.34
C ASN A 77 -10.45 -6.32 0.32
N ARG A 78 -9.79 -7.16 -0.46
CA ARG A 78 -8.87 -8.17 0.07
C ARG A 78 -7.69 -7.53 0.80
N PHE A 79 -7.13 -6.47 0.25
CA PHE A 79 -6.04 -5.71 0.87
C PHE A 79 -6.48 -5.11 2.21
N CYS A 80 -7.63 -4.46 2.24
CA CYS A 80 -8.24 -3.89 3.45
C CYS A 80 -8.55 -4.94 4.53
N LEU A 81 -8.96 -6.15 4.14
CA LEU A 81 -9.34 -7.20 5.09
C LEU A 81 -8.17 -8.06 5.58
N LYS A 82 -7.10 -8.19 4.80
CA LYS A 82 -6.01 -9.13 5.11
C LYS A 82 -4.66 -8.48 5.36
N ILE A 83 -4.34 -7.38 4.67
CA ILE A 83 -3.01 -6.77 4.74
C ILE A 83 -3.04 -5.61 5.71
N LEU A 84 -3.99 -4.69 5.56
CA LEU A 84 -4.10 -3.52 6.44
C LEU A 84 -4.08 -3.88 7.93
N PRO A 85 -4.84 -4.89 8.39
CA PRO A 85 -4.85 -5.25 9.82
C PRO A 85 -3.50 -5.70 10.37
N GLU A 86 -2.55 -6.11 9.53
CA GLU A 86 -1.22 -6.56 9.94
C GLU A 86 -0.18 -5.41 9.99
N ILE A 87 -0.49 -4.28 9.37
CA ILE A 87 0.46 -3.15 9.21
C ILE A 87 -0.11 -1.79 9.62
N HIS A 88 -1.38 -1.68 10.00
CA HIS A 88 -2.06 -0.39 10.21
C HIS A 88 -1.39 0.48 11.29
N ASP A 89 -0.75 -0.15 12.28
CA ASP A 89 -0.01 0.51 13.35
C ASP A 89 1.32 1.11 12.87
N LYS A 90 1.86 0.66 11.73
CA LYS A 90 3.12 1.15 11.17
C LYS A 90 2.94 2.29 10.19
N ILE A 91 1.72 2.47 9.67
CA ILE A 91 1.40 3.46 8.65
C ILE A 91 1.40 4.86 9.27
N LYS A 92 2.26 5.73 8.74
CA LYS A 92 2.35 7.16 9.09
C LYS A 92 1.85 8.07 7.97
N TRP A 93 1.90 7.60 6.73
CA TRP A 93 1.49 8.33 5.56
C TRP A 93 0.58 7.47 4.68
N LEU A 94 -0.60 8.00 4.33
CA LEU A 94 -1.47 7.43 3.29
C LEU A 94 -1.64 8.40 2.12
N ASP A 95 -1.30 7.98 0.91
CA ASP A 95 -1.68 8.67 -0.32
C ASP A 95 -2.89 7.96 -0.95
N LEU A 96 -4.02 8.65 -1.08
CA LEU A 96 -5.30 8.09 -1.54
C LEU A 96 -5.88 8.84 -2.74
N GLU A 97 -6.56 8.10 -3.60
CA GLU A 97 -7.45 8.64 -4.62
C GLU A 97 -8.92 8.49 -4.21
N SER A 98 -9.81 9.25 -4.85
CA SER A 98 -11.26 9.19 -4.60
C SER A 98 -11.82 7.76 -4.59
N SER A 99 -11.34 6.89 -5.48
CA SER A 99 -11.81 5.50 -5.64
C SER A 99 -11.46 4.60 -4.44
N SER A 100 -10.27 4.77 -3.87
CA SER A 100 -9.79 3.94 -2.75
C SER A 100 -10.13 4.52 -1.39
N MET A 101 -10.34 5.84 -1.30
CA MET A 101 -10.45 6.58 -0.05
C MET A 101 -11.48 5.98 0.92
N LYS A 102 -12.70 5.68 0.46
CA LYS A 102 -13.75 5.14 1.33
C LYS A 102 -13.35 3.80 1.92
N HIS A 103 -12.90 2.87 1.08
CA HIS A 103 -12.53 1.52 1.52
C HIS A 103 -11.35 1.56 2.50
N VAL A 104 -10.30 2.32 2.18
CA VAL A 104 -9.08 2.37 2.99
C VAL A 104 -9.35 3.08 4.32
N LEU A 105 -10.01 4.23 4.32
CA LEU A 105 -10.26 5.00 5.54
C LEU A 105 -11.33 4.39 6.45
N HIS A 106 -12.24 3.56 5.92
CA HIS A 106 -13.23 2.82 6.74
C HIS A 106 -12.76 1.45 7.20
N ALA A 107 -11.72 0.88 6.59
CA ALA A 107 -11.28 -0.48 6.90
C ALA A 107 -10.78 -0.63 8.33
N ILE A 108 -10.02 0.34 8.84
CA ILE A 108 -9.35 0.24 10.13
C ILE A 108 -8.97 1.62 10.70
N ILE A 109 -8.61 1.64 11.98
CA ILE A 109 -8.04 2.81 12.67
C ILE A 109 -6.52 2.84 12.45
N TYR A 110 -5.98 4.00 12.10
CA TYR A 110 -4.55 4.22 11.92
C TYR A 110 -3.99 5.03 13.10
N PRO A 111 -3.49 4.38 14.16
CA PRO A 111 -3.11 5.08 15.39
C PRO A 111 -1.92 6.03 15.22
N ASN A 112 -1.06 5.78 14.23
CA ASN A 112 0.17 6.53 13.98
C ASN A 112 0.13 7.34 12.68
N LEU A 113 -1.06 7.59 12.12
CA LEU A 113 -1.20 8.33 10.87
C LEU A 113 -0.94 9.83 11.09
N ASP A 114 0.17 10.30 10.55
CA ASP A 114 0.60 11.70 10.64
C ASP A 114 0.20 12.49 9.39
N THR A 115 0.11 11.84 8.23
CA THR A 115 -0.09 12.50 6.93
C THR A 115 -1.10 11.76 6.06
N LEU A 116 -2.06 12.51 5.51
CA LEU A 116 -3.02 12.04 4.53
C LEU A 116 -2.88 12.88 3.25
N GLY A 117 -2.28 12.29 2.22
CA GLY A 117 -2.23 12.84 0.87
C GLY A 117 -3.46 12.45 0.07
N LEU A 118 -4.14 13.42 -0.54
CA LEU A 118 -5.36 13.21 -1.30
C LEU A 118 -5.17 13.66 -2.75
N TYR A 119 -5.47 12.78 -3.69
CA TYR A 119 -5.22 12.97 -5.12
C TYR A 119 -6.50 12.70 -5.91
N ASN A 120 -6.67 13.41 -7.03
CA ASN A 120 -7.81 13.22 -7.95
C ASN A 120 -9.17 13.19 -7.24
N ILE A 121 -9.34 14.06 -6.24
CA ILE A 121 -10.54 14.09 -5.41
C ILE A 121 -11.69 14.77 -6.15
N ASN A 122 -12.80 14.06 -6.33
CA ASN A 122 -14.05 14.65 -6.83
C ASN A 122 -14.84 15.36 -5.72
N GLU A 123 -15.79 16.21 -6.11
CA GLU A 123 -16.58 17.03 -5.19
C GLU A 123 -17.31 16.19 -4.12
N GLU A 124 -17.90 15.06 -4.52
CA GLU A 124 -18.64 14.16 -3.61
C GLU A 124 -17.73 13.56 -2.53
N SER A 125 -16.53 13.13 -2.94
CA SER A 125 -15.50 12.58 -2.06
C SER A 125 -14.99 13.63 -1.07
N ALA A 126 -14.67 14.83 -1.56
CA ALA A 126 -14.24 15.96 -0.73
C ALA A 126 -15.32 16.30 0.31
N ARG A 127 -16.58 16.45 -0.14
CA ARG A 127 -17.71 16.75 0.74
C ARG A 127 -17.86 15.70 1.82
N SER A 128 -17.80 14.42 1.45
CA SER A 128 -17.94 13.30 2.39
C SER A 128 -16.80 13.22 3.42
N LEU A 129 -15.58 13.63 3.04
CA LEU A 129 -14.46 13.76 3.96
C LEU A 129 -14.68 14.90 4.97
N PHE A 130 -15.03 16.10 4.51
CA PHE A 130 -15.17 17.28 5.38
C PHE A 130 -16.34 17.21 6.36
N ILE A 131 -17.40 16.46 6.03
CA ILE A 131 -18.52 16.23 6.95
C ILE A 131 -18.27 15.05 7.91
N GLY A 132 -17.06 14.49 7.93
CA GLY A 132 -16.67 13.41 8.85
C GLY A 132 -17.31 12.06 8.55
N LYS A 133 -17.92 11.87 7.37
CA LYS A 133 -18.54 10.57 7.00
C LYS A 133 -17.51 9.52 6.63
N ILE A 134 -16.32 9.93 6.17
CA ILE A 134 -15.30 9.02 5.66
C ILE A 134 -14.19 8.72 6.69
N PHE A 135 -13.98 9.62 7.65
CA PHE A 135 -12.87 9.47 8.60
C PHE A 135 -13.27 9.96 9.98
N GLN A 136 -13.29 9.05 10.96
CA GLN A 136 -13.37 9.44 12.37
C GLN A 136 -11.98 9.89 12.81
N LEU A 137 -11.69 11.18 12.67
CA LEU A 137 -10.57 11.79 13.37
C LEU A 137 -10.90 11.75 14.87
N ASN A 138 -10.42 10.72 15.55
CA ASN A 138 -10.17 10.80 16.98
C ASN A 138 -8.99 11.77 17.16
N PHE A 139 -9.24 13.08 17.01
CA PHE A 139 -8.38 14.07 17.62
C PHE A 139 -8.49 13.85 19.12
N ILE A 140 -7.61 13.00 19.66
CA ILE A 140 -7.26 13.08 21.06
C ILE A 140 -6.52 14.42 21.17
N LEU A 141 -7.29 15.49 21.39
CA LEU A 141 -6.78 16.73 21.92
C LEU A 141 -6.23 16.40 23.30
N ASN A 142 -4.96 15.96 23.35
CA ASN A 142 -4.19 15.96 24.57
C ASN A 142 -4.04 17.43 24.98
N LYS A 143 -4.93 17.84 25.89
CA LYS A 143 -4.82 19.08 26.67
C LYS A 143 -3.84 18.87 27.82
#